data_AF-A0A7J6GFK6-F1
#
_entry.id   AF-A0A7J6GFK6-F1
#
_cell.length_a   1.000
_cell.length_b   1.000
_cell.length_c   1.000
_cell.angle_alpha   90.00
_cell.angle_beta   90.00
_cell.angle_gamma   90.00
#
_symmetry.space_group_name_H-M   'P 1'
#
loop_
_entity.id
_entity.type
_entity.pdbx_description
1 polymer ?
#
loop_
_entity_poly.entity_id
_entity_poly.type
_entity_poly.pdbx_seq_one_letter_code
_entity_poly.pdbx_strand_id
1 'polypeptide(L)'
;MLKRADLMGEKLDQLNLLIKILFVIPKPILHIKSTSHVAFEVSHKMKKLEGKRMMILRFLFIAYVSAMVTFKAVRVQPGFISIDCGITENMTYTDKTTELNYVSESGFIENNIGERHTISLEYHFNTLDQQFSTLRSFPQGDKNCYTLRPRDGKGNKYLIRARFLYGNYDGRMTLPVFDLYLGANKWSSVKFDNANISLTKEIIHIPSSDYIFVCVVNTGHGTPFISALELRPLKNSTYTSATAAVLYRRLDVGSTSNVSVRYKDDVYDRIWQPFNFPERKVLSTPLRVDSSSNIYQPPSSVMSTAMSPAKVSNPMFAFHMKPDDPTAEYYVYMHFAELEKLKANESR
;
A
#
# COMPACT_ATOMS: atom_id res chain seq x y z
N MET A 1 -11.73 -27.58 -21.22
CA MET A 1 -10.70 -27.01 -22.12
C MET A 1 -9.87 -26.01 -21.34
N LEU A 2 -8.57 -26.28 -21.16
CA LEU A 2 -7.65 -25.33 -20.53
C LEU A 2 -7.30 -24.23 -21.54
N LYS A 3 -7.67 -22.97 -21.26
CA LYS A 3 -7.09 -21.82 -21.97
C LYS A 3 -5.78 -21.45 -21.30
N ARG A 4 -4.67 -21.72 -22.01
CA ARG A 4 -3.34 -21.22 -21.69
C ARG A 4 -3.36 -19.70 -21.78
N ALA A 5 -2.95 -19.00 -20.73
CA ALA A 5 -2.73 -17.57 -20.79
C ALA A 5 -1.34 -17.30 -21.38
N ASP A 6 -1.20 -17.48 -22.70
CA ASP A 6 -0.01 -17.05 -23.43
C ASP A 6 -0.04 -15.51 -23.55
N LEU A 7 0.46 -14.84 -22.51
CA LEU A 7 0.71 -13.40 -22.54
C LEU A 7 1.87 -13.13 -23.50
N MET A 8 1.50 -12.69 -24.70
CA MET A 8 2.31 -12.29 -25.87
C MET A 8 3.84 -12.39 -25.72
N GLY A 9 4.42 -13.34 -26.45
CA GLY A 9 5.84 -13.36 -26.76
C GLY A 9 6.21 -12.30 -27.79
N GLU A 10 6.31 -11.04 -27.38
CA GLU A 10 7.29 -10.13 -27.98
C GLU A 10 8.68 -10.50 -27.45
N LYS A 11 9.71 -10.32 -28.28
CA LYS A 11 11.10 -10.52 -27.89
C LYS A 11 11.50 -9.49 -26.84
N LEU A 12 11.43 -9.87 -25.56
CA LEU A 12 12.15 -9.22 -24.47
C LEU A 12 13.65 -9.54 -24.56
N ASP A 13 14.26 -9.18 -25.70
CA ASP A 13 15.71 -9.22 -25.85
C ASP A 13 16.31 -8.12 -24.93
N GLN A 14 17.13 -8.56 -23.98
CA GLN A 14 18.04 -7.78 -23.13
C GLN A 14 17.51 -6.79 -22.07
N LEU A 15 16.20 -6.58 -21.87
CA LEU A 15 15.75 -5.73 -20.73
C LEU A 15 15.89 -6.44 -19.37
N ASN A 16 16.62 -5.81 -18.44
CA ASN A 16 16.66 -6.21 -17.03
C ASN A 16 15.25 -6.10 -16.43
N LEU A 17 14.71 -7.23 -15.97
CA LEU A 17 13.27 -7.43 -15.85
C LEU A 17 12.76 -7.28 -14.40
N LEU A 18 12.16 -6.13 -14.13
CA LEU A 18 11.56 -5.82 -12.83
C LEU A 18 10.06 -6.14 -12.91
N ILE A 19 9.66 -7.35 -12.52
CA ILE A 19 8.26 -7.76 -12.59
C ILE A 19 7.52 -7.27 -11.34
N LYS A 20 6.55 -6.39 -11.53
CA LYS A 20 5.60 -5.97 -10.50
C LYS A 20 4.18 -6.17 -11.06
N ILE A 21 3.22 -6.56 -10.22
CA ILE A 21 1.93 -7.13 -10.65
C ILE A 21 0.84 -6.57 -9.73
N LEU A 22 -0.33 -6.14 -10.25
CA LEU A 22 -1.33 -5.39 -9.44
C LEU A 22 -2.80 -5.17 -9.99
N PHE A 23 -3.71 -6.16 -9.89
CA PHE A 23 -5.19 -6.02 -9.58
C PHE A 23 -6.26 -5.80 -10.66
N VAL A 24 -7.55 -5.80 -10.26
CA VAL A 24 -8.80 -5.94 -11.07
C VAL A 24 -10.07 -5.58 -10.24
N ILE A 25 -11.25 -5.11 -10.70
CA ILE A 25 -11.99 -5.25 -11.99
C ILE A 25 -13.01 -4.10 -12.23
N PRO A 26 -13.24 -3.61 -13.47
CA PRO A 26 -14.46 -2.91 -13.81
C PRO A 26 -15.34 -3.59 -14.86
N LYS A 27 -16.66 -3.47 -14.64
CA LYS A 27 -17.58 -3.28 -15.76
C LYS A 27 -17.60 -1.80 -16.18
N PRO A 28 -17.77 -1.48 -17.48
CA PRO A 28 -17.36 -0.19 -18.05
C PRO A 28 -18.46 0.87 -18.11
N ILE A 29 -18.06 2.16 -18.07
CA ILE A 29 -18.80 3.30 -18.65
C ILE A 29 -17.78 4.24 -19.35
N LEU A 30 -18.16 4.82 -20.48
CA LEU A 30 -17.30 5.48 -21.50
C LEU A 30 -16.93 6.95 -21.23
N HIS A 31 -15.71 7.34 -21.67
CA HIS A 31 -15.22 8.63 -22.28
C HIS A 31 -15.64 10.02 -21.67
N ILE A 32 -14.93 11.16 -21.80
CA ILE A 32 -14.12 11.78 -22.89
C ILE A 32 -12.91 12.60 -22.32
N LYS A 33 -11.96 12.97 -23.22
CA LYS A 33 -10.68 13.70 -23.08
C LYS A 33 -10.75 15.18 -22.59
N SER A 34 -9.64 15.76 -22.08
CA SER A 34 -8.85 16.84 -22.76
C SER A 34 -7.64 17.39 -21.94
N THR A 35 -6.69 18.05 -22.63
CA THR A 35 -5.40 18.68 -22.22
C THR A 35 -5.58 20.06 -21.52
N SER A 36 -4.57 20.85 -21.03
CA SER A 36 -3.14 21.03 -21.40
C SER A 36 -2.29 21.77 -20.32
N HIS A 37 -0.98 21.90 -20.56
CA HIS A 37 0.06 22.59 -19.75
C HIS A 37 -0.07 24.13 -19.61
N VAL A 38 0.60 24.71 -18.59
CA VAL A 38 1.39 25.98 -18.66
C VAL A 38 2.59 25.88 -17.69
N ALA A 39 3.74 26.49 -18.02
CA ALA A 39 4.91 26.66 -17.16
C ALA A 39 5.19 28.15 -16.89
N PHE A 40 5.93 28.48 -15.82
CA PHE A 40 6.40 29.84 -15.54
C PHE A 40 7.85 29.87 -15.08
N GLU A 41 8.59 30.87 -15.56
CA GLU A 41 9.97 31.20 -15.23
C GLU A 41 10.01 32.56 -14.52
N VAL A 42 10.85 32.73 -13.49
CA VAL A 42 11.08 34.04 -12.86
C VAL A 42 12.58 34.23 -12.59
N SER A 43 13.13 35.29 -13.16
CA SER A 43 14.50 35.77 -12.92
C SER A 43 14.52 36.86 -11.85
N HIS A 44 15.52 36.84 -10.96
CA HIS A 44 15.86 38.02 -10.16
C HIS A 44 17.35 38.14 -9.86
N LYS A 45 17.90 39.34 -10.10
CA LYS A 45 19.29 39.70 -9.77
C LYS A 45 19.40 40.03 -8.27
N MET A 46 20.40 39.47 -7.58
CA MET A 46 20.76 39.90 -6.22
C MET A 46 21.91 40.90 -6.22
N LYS A 47 21.76 42.00 -5.47
CA LYS A 47 22.86 42.94 -5.16
C LYS A 47 23.71 42.39 -4.00
N LYS A 48 25.01 42.62 -4.07
CA LYS A 48 26.04 42.14 -3.13
C LYS A 48 25.93 42.86 -1.78
N LEU A 49 25.87 42.11 -0.67
CA LEU A 49 25.94 42.66 0.70
C LEU A 49 27.35 42.48 1.30
N GLU A 50 27.76 43.45 2.13
CA GLU A 50 29.13 43.52 2.69
C GLU A 50 29.35 42.71 3.97
N GLY A 51 30.62 42.43 4.26
CA GLY A 51 31.07 41.28 5.07
C GLY A 51 30.52 41.17 6.50
N LYS A 52 30.37 42.28 7.25
CA LYS A 52 29.89 42.21 8.65
C LYS A 52 28.41 41.79 8.75
N ARG A 53 27.55 42.26 7.85
CA ARG A 53 26.15 41.80 7.78
C ARG A 53 26.06 40.35 7.34
N MET A 54 26.92 39.92 6.40
CA MET A 54 26.95 38.54 5.92
C MET A 54 27.41 37.53 6.99
N MET A 55 28.24 37.92 7.96
CA MET A 55 28.63 37.04 9.06
C MET A 55 27.46 36.81 10.03
N ILE A 56 26.72 37.86 10.41
CA ILE A 56 25.51 37.76 11.23
C ILE A 56 24.42 36.96 10.49
N LEU A 57 24.23 37.20 9.19
CA LEU A 57 23.29 36.43 8.37
C LEU A 57 23.68 34.95 8.29
N ARG A 58 24.98 34.62 8.24
CA ARG A 58 25.46 33.21 8.31
C ARG A 58 25.18 32.57 9.67
N PHE A 59 25.39 33.27 10.79
CA PHE A 59 25.05 32.71 12.11
C PHE A 59 23.54 32.52 12.28
N LEU A 60 22.72 33.48 11.86
CA LEU A 60 21.26 33.33 11.85
C LEU A 60 20.79 32.22 10.89
N PHE A 61 21.42 32.07 9.73
CA PHE A 61 21.12 30.99 8.80
C PHE A 61 21.56 29.62 9.32
N ILE A 62 22.72 29.50 9.99
CA ILE A 62 23.17 28.26 10.63
C ILE A 62 22.27 27.90 11.81
N ALA A 63 21.83 28.88 12.62
CA ALA A 63 20.87 28.65 13.70
C ALA A 63 19.47 28.30 13.17
N TYR A 64 19.03 28.92 12.07
CA TYR A 64 17.79 28.55 11.39
C TYR A 64 17.87 27.15 10.78
N VAL A 65 18.98 26.79 10.13
CA VAL A 65 19.21 25.45 9.58
C VAL A 65 19.33 24.41 10.71
N SER A 66 19.97 24.71 11.84
CA SER A 66 20.02 23.76 12.97
C SER A 66 18.67 23.60 13.68
N ALA A 67 17.86 24.67 13.77
CA ALA A 67 16.47 24.58 14.23
C ALA A 67 15.57 23.81 13.23
N MET A 68 15.83 23.90 11.93
CA MET A 68 15.16 23.10 10.90
C MET A 68 15.61 21.62 10.92
N VAL A 69 16.82 21.33 11.42
CA VAL A 69 17.36 19.96 11.56
C VAL A 69 16.76 19.20 12.75
N THR A 70 16.14 19.88 13.73
CA THR A 70 15.42 19.22 14.85
C THR A 70 13.91 19.08 14.62
N PHE A 71 13.35 19.70 13.58
CA PHE A 71 12.05 19.26 13.06
C PHE A 71 12.26 17.99 12.20
N LYS A 72 12.12 16.82 12.84
CA LYS A 72 11.57 15.66 12.13
C LYS A 72 10.17 16.06 11.66
N ALA A 73 10.09 16.58 10.44
CA ALA A 73 8.81 16.79 9.77
C ALA A 73 8.16 15.42 9.59
N VAL A 74 7.30 15.05 10.55
CA VAL A 74 6.34 13.96 10.37
C VAL A 74 5.57 14.35 9.11
N ARG A 75 5.84 13.63 8.02
CA ARG A 75 5.18 13.87 6.73
C ARG A 75 3.76 13.35 6.83
N VAL A 76 2.91 14.03 7.60
CA VAL A 76 1.47 13.74 7.68
C VAL A 76 0.92 13.94 6.26
N GLN A 77 0.80 12.85 5.52
CA GLN A 77 0.22 12.86 4.18
C GLN A 77 -1.23 13.30 4.32
N PRO A 78 -1.63 14.44 3.72
CA PRO A 78 -2.97 14.97 3.90
C PRO A 78 -4.01 13.97 3.39
N GLY A 79 -5.02 13.69 4.22
CA GLY A 79 -6.13 12.78 3.86
C GLY A 79 -5.90 11.30 4.18
N PHE A 80 -4.78 10.90 4.79
CA PHE A 80 -4.65 9.54 5.35
C PHE A 80 -5.61 9.36 6.54
N ILE A 81 -6.28 8.21 6.60
CA ILE A 81 -7.06 7.76 7.76
C ILE A 81 -6.46 6.44 8.23
N SER A 82 -6.12 6.33 9.51
CA SER A 82 -5.52 5.13 10.10
C SER A 82 -6.22 4.85 11.42
N ILE A 83 -7.04 3.81 11.44
CA ILE A 83 -7.86 3.42 12.59
C ILE A 83 -7.27 2.14 13.16
N ASP A 84 -6.97 2.16 14.45
CA ASP A 84 -6.69 0.97 15.25
C ASP A 84 -8.00 0.58 15.96
N CYS A 85 -8.44 -0.66 15.77
CA CYS A 85 -9.73 -1.13 16.24
C CYS A 85 -9.52 -1.87 17.57
N GLY A 86 -10.36 -1.59 18.58
CA GLY A 86 -10.21 -2.17 19.92
C GLY A 86 -9.39 -1.34 20.92
N ILE A 87 -8.57 -0.37 20.47
CA ILE A 87 -7.91 0.56 21.40
C ILE A 87 -8.93 1.43 22.15
N THR A 88 -8.52 1.97 23.31
CA THR A 88 -9.37 2.82 24.15
C THR A 88 -9.84 4.06 23.38
N GLU A 89 -11.09 4.45 23.62
CA GLU A 89 -11.72 5.60 22.95
C GLU A 89 -10.92 6.90 23.13
N ASN A 90 -10.87 7.69 22.07
CA ASN A 90 -10.08 8.94 21.96
C ASN A 90 -8.56 8.77 22.10
N MET A 91 -8.03 7.55 22.19
CA MET A 91 -6.59 7.33 22.11
C MET A 91 -6.07 7.55 20.69
N THR A 92 -4.83 8.04 20.64
CA THR A 92 -4.08 8.26 19.41
C THR A 92 -2.61 7.94 19.67
N TYR A 93 -1.91 7.37 18.69
CA TYR A 93 -0.48 7.11 18.80
C TYR A 93 0.20 7.19 17.44
N THR A 94 1.49 7.56 17.44
CA THR A 94 2.33 7.47 16.23
C THR A 94 2.99 6.09 16.20
N ASP A 95 2.69 5.31 15.16
CA ASP A 95 3.30 4.00 14.91
C ASP A 95 4.82 4.15 14.73
N LYS A 96 5.59 3.30 15.39
CA LYS A 96 7.06 3.41 15.47
C LYS A 96 7.76 3.00 14.16
N THR A 97 7.11 2.17 13.35
CA THR A 97 7.68 1.62 12.12
C THR A 97 7.38 2.53 10.93
N THR A 98 6.13 2.97 10.80
CA THR A 98 5.68 3.79 9.68
C THR A 98 5.73 5.28 9.98
N GLU A 99 5.81 5.74 11.24
CA GLU A 99 5.63 7.15 11.61
C GLU A 99 4.22 7.71 11.28
N LEU A 100 3.22 6.82 11.13
CA LEU A 100 1.83 7.20 10.89
C LEU A 100 1.05 7.33 12.20
N ASN A 101 0.20 8.34 12.31
CA ASN A 101 -0.67 8.48 13.46
C ASN A 101 -1.93 7.61 13.31
N TYR A 102 -2.14 6.67 14.22
CA TYR A 102 -3.36 5.88 14.37
C TYR A 102 -4.27 6.49 15.43
N VAL A 103 -5.57 6.42 15.19
CA VAL A 103 -6.63 6.88 16.11
C VAL A 103 -7.58 5.74 16.47
N SER A 104 -8.28 5.86 17.59
CA SER A 104 -9.39 4.99 17.94
C SER A 104 -10.53 5.08 16.93
N GLU A 105 -11.34 4.02 16.83
CA GLU A 105 -12.56 3.96 16.00
C GLU A 105 -13.70 4.91 16.39
N SER A 106 -13.56 5.67 17.49
CA SER A 106 -14.52 6.69 17.92
C SER A 106 -14.88 7.65 16.77
N GLY A 107 -16.17 7.74 16.45
CA GLY A 107 -16.69 8.58 15.35
C GLY A 107 -16.67 7.95 13.96
N PHE A 108 -16.09 6.75 13.80
CA PHE A 108 -16.17 5.96 12.56
C PHE A 108 -17.23 4.86 12.60
N ILE A 109 -17.70 4.47 13.79
CA ILE A 109 -18.72 3.44 13.98
C ILE A 109 -19.91 4.00 14.77
N GLU A 110 -21.13 3.60 14.40
CA GLU A 110 -22.35 4.06 15.05
C GLU A 110 -22.50 3.44 16.44
N ASN A 111 -22.90 4.25 17.43
CA ASN A 111 -23.24 3.86 18.80
C ASN A 111 -22.19 2.99 19.54
N ASN A 112 -20.93 3.02 19.11
CA ASN A 112 -19.85 2.15 19.61
C ASN A 112 -20.28 0.67 19.73
N ILE A 113 -20.96 0.12 18.72
CA ILE A 113 -21.38 -1.29 18.68
C ILE A 113 -20.19 -2.28 18.67
N GLY A 114 -20.44 -3.52 19.12
CA GLY A 114 -19.44 -4.58 19.23
C GLY A 114 -18.60 -4.52 20.51
N GLU A 115 -17.54 -5.31 20.60
CA GLU A 115 -16.70 -5.47 21.80
C GLU A 115 -15.23 -5.23 21.48
N ARG A 116 -14.49 -4.62 22.41
CA ARG A 116 -13.05 -4.38 22.28
C ARG A 116 -12.28 -5.50 22.96
N HIS A 117 -11.33 -6.11 22.24
CA HIS A 117 -10.54 -7.25 22.72
C HIS A 117 -9.05 -7.04 22.44
N THR A 118 -8.22 -7.70 23.26
CA THR A 118 -6.77 -7.83 23.08
C THR A 118 -6.48 -9.27 22.69
N ILE A 119 -5.53 -9.53 21.78
CA ILE A 119 -5.15 -10.90 21.42
C ILE A 119 -4.50 -11.62 22.62
N SER A 120 -4.63 -12.96 22.68
CA SER A 120 -4.00 -13.79 23.71
C SER A 120 -2.48 -13.62 23.72
N LEU A 121 -1.88 -13.59 24.93
CA LEU A 121 -0.47 -13.28 25.16
C LEU A 121 0.51 -14.14 24.35
N GLU A 122 0.15 -15.39 24.07
CA GLU A 122 0.95 -16.33 23.26
C GLU A 122 1.17 -15.89 21.79
N TYR A 123 0.39 -14.91 21.29
CA TYR A 123 0.53 -14.33 19.95
C TYR A 123 1.19 -12.94 19.92
N HIS A 124 1.64 -12.40 21.07
CA HIS A 124 2.39 -11.14 21.11
C HIS A 124 3.86 -11.36 20.77
N PHE A 125 4.16 -11.41 19.47
CA PHE A 125 5.53 -11.53 18.97
C PHE A 125 6.23 -10.16 18.87
N ASN A 126 7.55 -10.11 19.05
CA ASN A 126 8.34 -8.87 18.94
C ASN A 126 8.27 -8.18 17.56
N THR A 127 7.87 -8.92 16.52
CA THR A 127 7.71 -8.43 15.14
C THR A 127 6.24 -8.15 14.78
N LEU A 128 5.34 -8.14 15.76
CA LEU A 128 3.92 -7.87 15.55
C LEU A 128 3.69 -6.37 15.35
N ASP A 129 3.06 -5.97 14.24
CA ASP A 129 2.59 -4.60 14.06
C ASP A 129 1.59 -4.24 15.17
N GLN A 130 1.75 -3.05 15.77
CA GLN A 130 0.98 -2.63 16.96
C GLN A 130 -0.54 -2.70 16.75
N GLN A 131 -1.02 -2.47 15.52
CA GLN A 131 -2.43 -2.53 15.13
C GLN A 131 -3.04 -3.95 15.14
N PHE A 132 -2.26 -4.98 15.47
CA PHE A 132 -2.76 -6.34 15.65
C PHE A 132 -2.86 -6.75 17.13
N SER A 133 -2.34 -5.96 18.07
CA SER A 133 -2.47 -6.24 19.51
C SER A 133 -3.92 -6.17 20.00
N THR A 134 -4.75 -5.34 19.35
CA THR A 134 -6.17 -5.13 19.65
C THR A 134 -7.06 -5.41 18.43
N LEU A 135 -8.35 -5.64 18.69
CA LEU A 135 -9.39 -5.74 17.67
C LEU A 135 -10.76 -5.34 18.20
N ARG A 136 -11.66 -5.00 17.28
CA ARG A 136 -13.10 -4.88 17.54
C ARG A 136 -13.83 -6.09 16.98
N SER A 137 -14.57 -6.81 17.82
CA SER A 137 -15.41 -7.95 17.43
C SER A 137 -16.90 -7.60 17.45
N PHE A 138 -17.70 -8.31 16.67
CA PHE A 138 -19.12 -8.04 16.48
C PHE A 138 -19.96 -9.31 16.68
N PRO A 139 -20.22 -9.71 17.94
CA PRO A 139 -21.02 -10.90 18.26
C PRO A 139 -22.51 -10.74 17.96
N GLN A 140 -22.98 -9.52 17.69
CA GLN A 140 -24.37 -9.19 17.39
C GLN A 140 -24.47 -8.48 16.03
N GLY A 141 -25.63 -8.66 15.38
CA GLY A 141 -25.93 -8.08 14.07
C GLY A 141 -25.30 -8.84 12.89
N ASP A 142 -26.05 -8.96 11.80
CA ASP A 142 -25.60 -9.68 10.59
C ASP A 142 -24.55 -8.89 9.81
N LYS A 143 -24.56 -7.55 9.93
CA LYS A 143 -23.68 -6.64 9.19
C LYS A 143 -23.34 -5.43 10.05
N ASN A 144 -22.05 -5.21 10.29
CA ASN A 144 -21.53 -4.12 11.11
C ASN A 144 -20.56 -3.29 10.28
N CYS A 145 -20.73 -1.96 10.26
CA CYS A 145 -20.08 -1.08 9.28
C CYS A 145 -19.32 0.10 9.93
N TYR A 146 -18.13 0.36 9.40
CA TYR A 146 -17.38 1.60 9.60
C TYR A 146 -17.73 2.59 8.49
N THR A 147 -17.90 3.86 8.84
CA THR A 147 -18.16 4.97 7.92
C THR A 147 -16.92 5.84 7.80
N LEU A 148 -16.17 5.66 6.71
CA LEU A 148 -15.03 6.51 6.37
C LEU A 148 -15.50 7.78 5.64
N ARG A 149 -14.85 8.91 5.93
CA ARG A 149 -15.11 10.23 5.33
C ARG A 149 -13.80 10.75 4.71
N PRO A 150 -13.46 10.36 3.46
CA PRO A 150 -12.22 10.77 2.82
C PRO A 150 -12.18 12.28 2.60
N ARG A 151 -11.00 12.90 2.82
CA ARG A 151 -10.85 14.37 2.72
C ARG A 151 -11.28 14.94 1.37
N ASP A 152 -10.95 14.27 0.29
CA ASP A 152 -11.20 14.76 -1.08
C ASP A 152 -12.55 14.28 -1.65
N GLY A 153 -13.35 13.55 -0.85
CA GLY A 153 -14.72 13.16 -1.18
C GLY A 153 -14.87 12.19 -2.37
N LYS A 154 -16.05 12.20 -2.97
CA LYS A 154 -16.42 11.33 -4.10
C LYS A 154 -15.63 11.61 -5.37
N GLY A 155 -15.53 10.60 -6.24
CA GLY A 155 -14.85 10.68 -7.54
C GLY A 155 -13.32 10.62 -7.46
N ASN A 156 -12.73 10.63 -6.26
CA ASN A 156 -11.30 10.48 -6.03
C ASN A 156 -10.92 9.03 -5.72
N LYS A 157 -9.69 8.64 -6.07
CA LYS A 157 -9.20 7.27 -5.99
C LYS A 157 -8.52 7.04 -4.63
N TYR A 158 -8.98 6.02 -3.91
CA TYR A 158 -8.46 5.66 -2.59
C TYR A 158 -7.98 4.21 -2.57
N LEU A 159 -6.84 3.95 -1.92
CA LEU A 159 -6.50 2.62 -1.43
C LEU A 159 -7.11 2.46 -0.04
N ILE A 160 -7.94 1.43 0.14
CA ILE A 160 -8.55 1.06 1.41
C ILE A 160 -7.97 -0.29 1.82
N ARG A 161 -7.58 -0.43 3.07
CA ARG A 161 -6.96 -1.63 3.63
C ARG A 161 -7.65 -2.01 4.94
N ALA A 162 -8.17 -3.23 5.00
CA ALA A 162 -8.66 -3.85 6.23
C ALA A 162 -7.68 -4.93 6.67
N ARG A 163 -7.36 -4.97 7.98
CA ARG A 163 -6.35 -5.86 8.56
C ARG A 163 -6.96 -6.63 9.73
N PHE A 164 -6.58 -7.90 9.84
CA PHE A 164 -7.16 -8.83 10.78
C PHE A 164 -6.07 -9.76 11.35
N LEU A 165 -6.05 -9.95 12.67
CA LEU A 165 -5.40 -11.07 13.34
C LEU A 165 -6.37 -11.65 14.38
N TYR A 166 -6.61 -12.96 14.35
CA TYR A 166 -7.50 -13.59 15.33
C TYR A 166 -6.81 -13.70 16.71
N GLY A 167 -5.58 -14.22 16.75
CA GLY A 167 -4.78 -14.27 17.97
C GLY A 167 -5.48 -14.88 19.19
N ASN A 168 -6.44 -15.79 18.97
CA ASN A 168 -7.26 -16.44 20.00
C ASN A 168 -7.85 -15.44 21.03
N TYR A 169 -8.33 -14.28 20.59
CA TYR A 169 -8.78 -13.20 21.48
C TYR A 169 -9.94 -13.59 22.40
N ASP A 170 -10.77 -14.55 21.98
CA ASP A 170 -11.94 -15.04 22.71
C ASP A 170 -11.69 -16.36 23.47
N GLY A 171 -10.46 -16.89 23.42
CA GLY A 171 -10.07 -18.16 24.04
C GLY A 171 -10.71 -19.41 23.43
N ARG A 172 -11.45 -19.31 22.31
CA ARG A 172 -12.21 -20.43 21.73
C ARG A 172 -11.41 -21.32 20.80
N MET A 173 -10.20 -20.91 20.41
CA MET A 173 -9.34 -21.58 19.41
C MET A 173 -10.04 -21.92 18.08
N THR A 174 -11.15 -21.24 17.78
CA THR A 174 -12.04 -21.57 16.66
C THR A 174 -11.94 -20.45 15.64
N LEU A 175 -11.24 -20.70 14.53
CA LEU A 175 -10.97 -19.69 13.51
C LEU A 175 -12.28 -19.21 12.86
N PRO A 176 -12.64 -17.92 12.99
CA PRO A 176 -13.88 -17.42 12.43
C PRO A 176 -13.78 -17.26 10.91
N VAL A 177 -14.88 -17.48 10.22
CA VAL A 177 -15.06 -17.15 8.80
C VAL A 177 -16.19 -16.14 8.70
N PHE A 178 -15.93 -15.05 7.99
CA PHE A 178 -16.88 -13.96 7.78
C PHE A 178 -16.57 -13.24 6.47
N ASP A 179 -17.48 -12.39 6.00
CA ASP A 179 -17.27 -11.62 4.77
C ASP A 179 -16.96 -10.14 5.05
N LEU A 180 -16.12 -9.57 4.20
CA LEU A 180 -15.80 -8.15 4.12
C LEU A 180 -16.53 -7.55 2.90
N TYR A 181 -17.23 -6.44 3.12
CA TYR A 181 -18.03 -5.71 2.14
C TYR A 181 -17.58 -4.26 2.03
N LEU A 182 -17.71 -3.70 0.82
CA LEU A 182 -17.62 -2.28 0.54
C LEU A 182 -19.00 -1.78 0.09
N GLY A 183 -19.70 -1.10 0.99
CA GLY A 183 -21.11 -0.75 0.83
C GLY A 183 -22.00 -2.00 0.71
N ALA A 184 -22.66 -2.16 -0.43
CA ALA A 184 -23.48 -3.34 -0.75
C ALA A 184 -22.68 -4.49 -1.42
N ASN A 185 -21.45 -4.23 -1.88
CA ASN A 185 -20.68 -5.19 -2.68
C ASN A 185 -19.76 -6.03 -1.80
N LYS A 186 -19.77 -7.36 -2.00
CA LYS A 186 -18.78 -8.25 -1.36
C LYS A 186 -17.39 -7.94 -1.91
N TRP A 187 -16.44 -7.66 -1.01
CA TRP A 187 -15.05 -7.39 -1.34
C TRP A 187 -14.22 -8.67 -1.22
N SER A 188 -14.31 -9.40 -0.11
CA SER A 188 -13.56 -10.65 0.11
C SER A 188 -14.21 -11.46 1.22
N SER A 189 -14.05 -12.78 1.20
CA SER A 189 -14.15 -13.57 2.44
C SER A 189 -12.88 -13.43 3.27
N VAL A 190 -13.03 -13.44 4.59
CA VAL A 190 -11.96 -13.47 5.60
C VAL A 190 -11.98 -14.87 6.21
N LYS A 191 -10.88 -15.60 6.04
CA LYS A 191 -10.68 -16.96 6.52
C LYS A 191 -9.21 -17.12 6.89
N PHE A 192 -8.96 -17.62 8.09
CA PHE A 192 -7.63 -17.85 8.63
C PHE A 192 -7.26 -19.33 8.52
N ASP A 193 -6.00 -19.62 8.25
CA ASP A 193 -5.45 -20.98 8.32
C ASP A 193 -4.86 -21.29 9.71
N ASN A 194 -4.52 -20.26 10.49
CA ASN A 194 -4.02 -20.34 11.87
C ASN A 194 -4.34 -19.03 12.62
N ALA A 195 -4.45 -19.08 13.95
CA ALA A 195 -4.69 -17.93 14.82
C ALA A 195 -3.55 -16.88 14.78
N ASN A 196 -2.32 -17.30 14.49
CA ASN A 196 -1.15 -16.41 14.40
C ASN A 196 -0.98 -15.72 13.03
N ILE A 197 -1.77 -16.09 12.00
CA ILE A 197 -1.64 -15.51 10.66
C ILE A 197 -2.46 -14.22 10.60
N SER A 198 -1.77 -13.10 10.31
CA SER A 198 -2.44 -11.87 9.97
C SER A 198 -2.90 -11.85 8.51
N LEU A 199 -4.08 -11.31 8.26
CA LEU A 199 -4.65 -11.12 6.93
C LEU A 199 -4.74 -9.63 6.63
N THR A 200 -4.28 -9.25 5.44
CA THR A 200 -4.44 -7.90 4.91
C THR A 200 -5.23 -7.99 3.60
N LYS A 201 -6.34 -7.27 3.54
CA LYS A 201 -7.15 -7.10 2.32
C LYS A 201 -7.02 -5.66 1.89
N GLU A 202 -6.64 -5.40 0.64
CA GLU A 202 -6.71 -4.04 0.06
C GLU A 202 -7.69 -3.99 -1.11
N ILE A 203 -8.24 -2.80 -1.36
CA ILE A 203 -9.04 -2.46 -2.53
C ILE A 203 -8.74 -1.01 -2.93
N ILE A 204 -8.56 -0.77 -4.22
CA ILE A 204 -8.60 0.58 -4.79
C ILE A 204 -10.07 0.89 -5.09
N HIS A 205 -10.60 2.02 -4.65
CA HIS A 205 -11.99 2.41 -4.89
C HIS A 205 -12.09 3.88 -5.31
N ILE A 206 -13.01 4.15 -6.24
CA ILE A 206 -13.48 5.48 -6.61
C ILE A 206 -14.95 5.55 -6.14
N PRO A 207 -15.26 6.19 -5.00
CA PRO A 207 -16.61 6.20 -4.45
C PRO A 207 -17.50 7.20 -5.17
N SER A 208 -18.78 6.87 -5.32
CA SER A 208 -19.82 7.77 -5.83
C SER A 208 -20.42 8.69 -4.76
N SER A 209 -20.08 8.46 -3.50
CA SER A 209 -20.53 9.19 -2.32
C SER A 209 -19.33 9.72 -1.53
N ASP A 210 -19.54 10.78 -0.75
CA ASP A 210 -18.53 11.36 0.14
C ASP A 210 -18.30 10.50 1.41
N TYR A 211 -19.06 9.40 1.53
CA TYR A 211 -18.95 8.38 2.56
C TYR A 211 -18.59 7.03 1.94
N ILE A 212 -17.68 6.29 2.60
CA ILE A 212 -17.36 4.91 2.23
C ILE A 212 -17.68 3.99 3.42
N PHE A 213 -18.55 3.02 3.19
CA PHE A 213 -18.93 2.03 4.20
C PHE A 213 -18.08 0.76 4.05
N VAL A 214 -17.29 0.43 5.06
CA VAL A 214 -16.52 -0.83 5.13
C VAL A 214 -17.15 -1.71 6.18
N CYS A 215 -17.69 -2.85 5.79
CA CYS A 215 -18.52 -3.67 6.67
C CYS A 215 -18.01 -5.10 6.81
N VAL A 216 -18.07 -5.64 8.02
CA VAL A 216 -17.92 -7.07 8.27
C VAL A 216 -19.31 -7.71 8.41
N VAL A 217 -19.49 -8.86 7.79
CA VAL A 217 -20.77 -9.56 7.66
C VAL A 217 -20.65 -10.98 8.22
N ASN A 218 -21.52 -11.30 9.17
CA ASN A 218 -21.59 -12.61 9.80
C ASN A 218 -22.09 -13.66 8.79
N THR A 219 -21.41 -14.80 8.72
CA THR A 219 -21.80 -15.95 7.86
C THR A 219 -22.22 -17.18 8.68
N GLY A 220 -22.38 -17.04 9.99
CA GLY A 220 -22.71 -18.12 10.92
C GLY A 220 -21.51 -18.95 11.39
N HIS A 221 -20.30 -18.64 10.91
CA HIS A 221 -19.08 -19.42 11.15
C HIS A 221 -18.09 -18.71 12.10
N GLY A 222 -18.60 -18.14 13.19
CA GLY A 222 -17.83 -17.42 14.20
C GLY A 222 -17.98 -15.90 14.12
N THR A 223 -17.44 -15.20 15.13
CA THR A 223 -17.64 -13.77 15.32
C THR A 223 -16.81 -12.94 14.32
N PRO A 224 -17.44 -12.07 13.49
CA PRO A 224 -16.71 -11.12 12.66
C PRO A 224 -15.94 -10.10 13.50
N PHE A 225 -14.77 -9.69 13.03
CA PHE A 225 -13.95 -8.69 13.73
C PHE A 225 -13.07 -7.90 12.74
N ILE A 226 -12.43 -6.84 13.22
CA ILE A 226 -11.39 -6.09 12.50
C ILE A 226 -10.31 -5.60 13.49
N SER A 227 -9.04 -5.63 13.07
CA SER A 227 -7.91 -5.15 13.88
C SER A 227 -7.48 -3.73 13.47
N ALA A 228 -7.44 -3.46 12.16
CA ALA A 228 -7.14 -2.11 11.66
C ALA A 228 -7.90 -1.78 10.37
N LEU A 229 -8.22 -0.50 10.20
CA LEU A 229 -8.81 0.05 8.98
C LEU A 229 -8.05 1.29 8.52
N GLU A 230 -7.48 1.22 7.32
CA GLU A 230 -6.59 2.22 6.76
C GLU A 230 -7.12 2.72 5.41
N LEU A 231 -7.04 4.02 5.15
CA LEU A 231 -7.35 4.65 3.86
C LEU A 231 -6.23 5.62 3.44
N ARG A 232 -5.87 5.57 2.16
CA ARG A 232 -4.79 6.35 1.54
C ARG A 232 -5.29 6.98 0.22
N PRO A 233 -5.24 8.30 0.04
CA PRO A 233 -5.49 8.93 -1.26
C PRO A 233 -4.45 8.49 -2.30
N LEU A 234 -4.91 8.21 -3.53
CA LEU A 234 -4.10 7.92 -4.69
C LEU A 234 -4.29 9.00 -5.77
N LYS A 235 -3.35 9.12 -6.71
CA LYS A 235 -3.57 9.92 -7.92
C LYS A 235 -4.61 9.22 -8.80
N ASN A 236 -5.64 9.93 -9.25
CA ASN A 236 -6.70 9.37 -10.11
C ASN A 236 -6.15 8.76 -11.42
N SER A 237 -5.00 9.26 -11.91
CA SER A 237 -4.27 8.76 -13.08
C SER A 237 -3.50 7.45 -12.86
N THR A 238 -3.38 6.93 -11.63
CA THR A 238 -2.71 5.65 -11.37
C THR A 238 -3.70 4.49 -11.35
N TYR A 239 -3.26 3.34 -11.87
CA TYR A 239 -4.07 2.12 -11.98
C TYR A 239 -5.32 2.28 -12.85
N THR A 240 -6.07 1.20 -13.00
CA THR A 240 -7.28 1.11 -13.82
C THR A 240 -8.27 2.24 -13.52
N SER A 241 -9.04 2.63 -14.54
CA SER A 241 -10.19 3.52 -14.41
C SER A 241 -11.38 2.87 -13.68
N ALA A 242 -11.21 1.64 -13.19
CA ALA A 242 -12.22 0.93 -12.44
C ALA A 242 -12.76 1.68 -11.23
N THR A 243 -14.06 1.51 -10.99
CA THR A 243 -14.71 1.98 -9.76
C THR A 243 -14.19 1.22 -8.53
N ALA A 244 -13.81 -0.05 -8.65
CA ALA A 244 -13.22 -0.83 -7.56
C ALA A 244 -12.23 -1.89 -8.07
N ALA A 245 -11.08 -2.06 -7.42
CA ALA A 245 -10.11 -3.11 -7.78
C ALA A 245 -9.40 -3.75 -6.57
N VAL A 246 -9.51 -5.06 -6.39
CA VAL A 246 -9.09 -5.81 -5.18
C VAL A 246 -7.63 -6.29 -5.26
N LEU A 247 -6.93 -6.25 -4.12
CA LEU A 247 -5.55 -6.71 -3.99
C LEU A 247 -5.42 -8.24 -4.10
N TYR A 248 -4.70 -8.67 -5.14
CA TYR A 248 -4.23 -10.03 -5.34
C TYR A 248 -2.81 -10.24 -4.77
N ARG A 249 -1.78 -9.66 -5.40
CA ARG A 249 -0.37 -9.63 -4.94
C ARG A 249 0.26 -8.28 -5.24
N ARG A 250 1.09 -7.74 -4.34
CA ARG A 250 2.02 -6.61 -4.61
C ARG A 250 3.43 -7.05 -4.20
N LEU A 251 4.36 -7.16 -5.15
CA LEU A 251 5.64 -7.83 -4.94
C LEU A 251 6.83 -6.88 -5.13
N ASP A 252 7.79 -6.93 -4.21
CA ASP A 252 9.14 -6.40 -4.36
C ASP A 252 10.04 -7.52 -4.91
N VAL A 253 10.20 -7.55 -6.24
CA VAL A 253 10.88 -8.61 -6.96
C VAL A 253 12.37 -8.33 -7.06
N GLY A 254 13.20 -9.29 -6.60
CA GLY A 254 14.63 -9.10 -6.45
C GLY A 254 15.03 -8.57 -5.08
N SER A 255 14.09 -8.48 -4.12
CA SER A 255 14.38 -7.93 -2.79
C SER A 255 15.51 -8.71 -2.10
N THR A 256 16.46 -7.97 -1.54
CA THR A 256 17.57 -8.50 -0.73
C THR A 256 17.23 -8.53 0.77
N SER A 257 15.98 -8.24 1.13
CA SER A 257 15.46 -8.19 2.50
C SER A 257 14.18 -9.02 2.62
N ASN A 258 13.94 -9.58 3.81
CA ASN A 258 12.67 -10.25 4.14
C ASN A 258 11.64 -9.29 4.77
N VAL A 259 11.92 -7.98 4.78
CA VAL A 259 11.04 -6.94 5.32
C VAL A 259 10.23 -6.29 4.19
N SER A 260 8.91 -6.15 4.38
CA SER A 260 8.05 -5.46 3.42
C SER A 260 8.29 -3.95 3.40
N VAL A 261 8.39 -3.35 2.22
CA VAL A 261 8.46 -1.89 2.08
C VAL A 261 7.05 -1.29 2.10
N ARG A 262 6.84 -0.26 2.92
CA ARG A 262 5.60 0.55 2.93
C ARG A 262 5.93 2.03 3.20
N TYR A 263 5.00 2.81 3.74
CA TYR A 263 5.32 4.15 4.21
C TYR A 263 6.38 4.10 5.33
N LYS A 264 7.38 4.99 5.37
CA LYS A 264 7.51 6.26 4.62
C LYS A 264 8.26 6.22 3.29
N ASP A 265 8.77 5.07 2.87
CA ASP A 265 9.42 4.90 1.58
C ASP A 265 8.40 5.03 0.44
N ASP A 266 7.25 4.34 0.57
CA ASP A 266 6.13 4.48 -0.34
C ASP A 266 5.20 5.63 0.08
N VAL A 267 5.12 6.67 -0.76
CA VAL A 267 4.29 7.86 -0.50
C VAL A 267 2.79 7.59 -0.41
N TYR A 268 2.32 6.45 -0.93
CA TYR A 268 0.93 5.99 -0.88
C TYR A 268 0.70 4.91 0.18
N ASP A 269 1.71 4.60 1.01
CA ASP A 269 1.68 3.51 1.99
C ASP A 269 1.25 2.16 1.42
N ARG A 270 1.59 1.87 0.16
CA ARG A 270 1.39 0.54 -0.41
C ARG A 270 2.39 -0.43 0.24
N ILE A 271 1.90 -1.58 0.70
CA ILE A 271 2.76 -2.66 1.21
C ILE A 271 3.26 -3.48 0.03
N TRP A 272 4.58 -3.51 -0.15
CA TRP A 272 5.31 -4.34 -1.12
C TRP A 272 5.90 -5.55 -0.40
N GLN A 273 5.51 -6.76 -0.81
CA GLN A 273 5.96 -8.00 -0.18
C GLN A 273 7.22 -8.53 -0.89
N PRO A 274 8.33 -8.80 -0.18
CA PRO A 274 9.56 -9.31 -0.78
C PRO A 274 9.31 -10.67 -1.43
N PHE A 275 9.75 -10.84 -2.68
CA PHE A 275 9.53 -12.07 -3.43
C PHE A 275 10.63 -12.32 -4.45
N ASN A 276 11.21 -13.52 -4.43
CA ASN A 276 12.25 -13.93 -5.37
C ASN A 276 11.83 -15.20 -6.12
N PHE A 277 11.88 -15.16 -7.45
CA PHE A 277 11.66 -16.34 -8.27
C PHE A 277 12.85 -17.31 -8.14
N PRO A 278 12.64 -18.62 -7.93
CA PRO A 278 13.71 -19.61 -7.93
C PRO A 278 14.53 -19.56 -9.22
N GLU A 279 15.83 -19.87 -9.12
CA GLU A 279 16.74 -19.97 -10.27
C GLU A 279 16.79 -18.69 -11.14
N ARG A 280 16.81 -17.51 -10.51
CA ARG A 280 17.02 -16.20 -11.17
C ARG A 280 18.16 -15.44 -10.51
N LYS A 281 18.85 -14.61 -11.29
CA LYS A 281 19.91 -13.72 -10.78
C LYS A 281 19.22 -12.51 -10.15
N VAL A 282 19.46 -12.26 -8.86
CA VAL A 282 19.09 -10.98 -8.22
C VAL A 282 20.07 -9.90 -8.68
N LEU A 283 19.53 -8.73 -9.02
CA LEU A 283 20.29 -7.53 -9.31
C LEU A 283 19.95 -6.49 -8.24
N SER A 284 20.94 -5.74 -7.78
CA SER A 284 20.73 -4.61 -6.88
C SER A 284 21.72 -3.49 -7.17
N THR A 285 21.33 -2.26 -6.80
CA THR A 285 22.20 -1.09 -6.88
C THR A 285 22.13 -0.28 -5.57
N PRO A 286 23.25 0.24 -5.05
CA PRO A 286 23.23 1.18 -3.92
C PRO A 286 22.80 2.59 -4.35
N LEU A 287 22.66 2.83 -5.66
CA LEU A 287 22.24 4.13 -6.18
C LEU A 287 20.74 4.33 -6.00
N ARG A 288 20.34 5.54 -5.61
CA ARG A 288 18.93 5.93 -5.58
C ARG A 288 18.36 5.94 -6.99
N VAL A 289 17.34 5.12 -7.23
CA VAL A 289 16.59 5.09 -8.49
C VAL A 289 15.50 6.15 -8.42
N ASP A 290 15.56 7.15 -9.29
CA ASP A 290 14.52 8.18 -9.32
C ASP A 290 13.25 7.68 -10.03
N SER A 291 12.12 7.79 -9.32
CA SER A 291 10.79 7.45 -9.78
C SER A 291 9.86 8.67 -9.82
N SER A 292 10.39 9.89 -9.69
CA SER A 292 9.63 11.15 -9.65
C SER A 292 8.75 11.39 -10.89
N SER A 293 9.26 11.03 -12.08
CA SER A 293 8.55 11.11 -13.36
C SER A 293 7.53 9.99 -13.57
N ASN A 294 7.60 8.91 -12.78
CA ASN A 294 6.69 7.79 -12.88
C ASN A 294 5.38 8.10 -12.14
N ILE A 295 4.25 8.10 -12.85
CA ILE A 295 2.94 8.45 -12.27
C ILE A 295 2.57 7.58 -11.05
N TYR A 296 3.01 6.32 -11.02
CA TYR A 296 2.78 5.38 -9.92
C TYR A 296 3.68 5.65 -8.71
N GLN A 297 4.77 6.43 -8.86
CA GLN A 297 5.76 6.74 -7.81
C GLN A 297 6.12 5.52 -6.93
N PRO A 298 6.60 4.40 -7.51
CA PRO A 298 7.10 3.28 -6.71
C PRO A 298 8.31 3.74 -5.87
N PRO A 299 8.46 3.25 -4.62
CA PRO A 299 9.54 3.65 -3.73
C PRO A 299 10.90 3.26 -4.29
N SER A 300 11.91 4.13 -4.11
CA SER A 300 13.26 3.88 -4.63
C SER A 300 13.87 2.58 -4.12
N SER A 301 13.58 2.17 -2.87
CA SER A 301 14.09 0.93 -2.26
C SER A 301 13.63 -0.32 -3.01
N VAL A 302 12.36 -0.34 -3.46
CA VAL A 302 11.79 -1.42 -4.28
C VAL A 302 12.23 -1.28 -5.74
N MET A 303 12.63 -0.08 -6.21
CA MET A 303 13.14 0.13 -7.56
C MET A 303 14.66 -0.13 -7.70
N SER A 304 15.40 -0.21 -6.59
CA SER A 304 16.85 -0.51 -6.58
C SER A 304 17.20 -2.00 -6.63
N THR A 305 16.20 -2.88 -6.74
CA THR A 305 16.30 -4.35 -6.75
C THR A 305 15.50 -4.91 -7.92
N ALA A 306 16.08 -5.85 -8.68
CA ALA A 306 15.44 -6.51 -9.83
C ALA A 306 15.82 -8.00 -9.91
N MET A 307 15.24 -8.71 -10.87
CA MET A 307 15.72 -10.04 -11.25
C MET A 307 16.02 -10.13 -12.74
N SER A 308 16.96 -10.98 -13.10
CA SER A 308 17.31 -11.29 -14.49
C SER A 308 17.41 -12.81 -14.68
N PRO A 309 17.39 -13.29 -15.94
CA PRO A 309 17.64 -14.69 -16.25
C PRO A 309 18.98 -15.16 -15.64
N ALA A 310 19.03 -16.38 -15.13
CA ALA A 310 20.24 -16.88 -14.44
C ALA A 310 21.46 -17.02 -15.37
N LYS A 311 21.27 -17.06 -16.68
CA LYS A 311 22.34 -17.18 -17.69
C LYS A 311 22.02 -16.28 -18.88
N VAL A 312 23.00 -15.51 -19.35
CA VAL A 312 22.87 -14.69 -20.58
C VAL A 312 22.57 -15.56 -21.81
N SER A 313 23.06 -16.82 -21.82
CA SER A 313 22.77 -17.80 -22.87
C SER A 313 21.33 -18.34 -22.89
N ASN A 314 20.52 -18.04 -21.87
CA ASN A 314 19.08 -18.27 -21.90
C ASN A 314 18.36 -17.02 -21.36
N PRO A 315 18.12 -16.01 -22.21
CA PRO A 315 17.51 -14.74 -21.81
C PRO A 315 16.03 -14.85 -21.44
N MET A 316 15.41 -16.04 -21.55
CA MET A 316 13.99 -16.21 -21.25
C MET A 316 13.69 -16.11 -19.76
N PHE A 317 13.11 -14.99 -19.34
CA PHE A 317 12.48 -14.86 -18.02
C PHE A 317 10.99 -15.24 -18.12
N ALA A 318 10.69 -16.52 -17.89
CA ALA A 318 9.32 -16.98 -17.69
C ALA A 318 8.96 -17.02 -16.20
N PHE A 319 7.73 -16.64 -15.88
CA PHE A 319 7.08 -16.88 -14.59
C PHE A 319 5.62 -17.24 -14.83
N HIS A 320 5.03 -18.01 -13.91
CA HIS A 320 3.63 -18.42 -13.98
C HIS A 320 2.92 -18.02 -12.69
N MET A 321 1.77 -17.36 -12.84
CA MET A 321 0.84 -17.14 -11.74
C MET A 321 -0.47 -17.83 -12.08
N LYS A 322 -0.90 -18.74 -11.20
CA LYS A 322 -2.20 -19.39 -11.31
C LYS A 322 -3.25 -18.43 -10.73
N PRO A 323 -4.25 -17.97 -11.49
CA PRO A 323 -5.33 -17.15 -10.93
C PRO A 323 -6.17 -17.97 -9.96
N ASP A 324 -6.64 -17.32 -8.89
CA ASP A 324 -7.54 -17.92 -7.90
C ASP A 324 -8.96 -18.07 -8.48
N ASP A 325 -9.38 -17.10 -9.31
CA ASP A 325 -10.62 -17.11 -10.08
C ASP A 325 -10.29 -16.97 -11.57
N PRO A 326 -10.51 -18.00 -12.41
CA PRO A 326 -10.24 -17.95 -13.84
C PRO A 326 -11.27 -17.14 -14.64
N THR A 327 -12.34 -16.67 -14.01
CA THR A 327 -13.40 -15.84 -14.63
C THR A 327 -13.22 -14.34 -14.35
N ALA A 328 -12.35 -13.98 -13.40
CA ALA A 328 -11.94 -12.61 -13.20
C ALA A 328 -11.04 -12.14 -14.37
N GLU A 329 -11.18 -10.86 -14.73
CA GLU A 329 -10.16 -10.14 -15.50
C GLU A 329 -8.86 -10.05 -14.67
N TYR A 330 -7.72 -9.61 -15.23
CA TYR A 330 -6.53 -9.24 -14.43
C TYR A 330 -5.77 -8.07 -15.07
N TYR A 331 -5.52 -6.96 -14.33
CA TYR A 331 -4.51 -5.96 -14.72
C TYR A 331 -3.16 -6.23 -14.05
N VAL A 332 -2.10 -5.91 -14.78
CA VAL A 332 -0.72 -6.15 -14.39
C VAL A 332 0.07 -4.86 -14.62
N TYR A 333 0.71 -4.35 -13.57
CA TYR A 333 1.48 -3.10 -13.61
C TYR A 333 2.94 -3.39 -13.28
N MET A 334 3.69 -3.77 -14.30
CA MET A 334 5.14 -3.90 -14.21
C MET A 334 5.75 -2.50 -14.20
N HIS A 335 6.75 -2.29 -13.35
CA HIS A 335 7.59 -1.10 -13.36
C HIS A 335 8.98 -1.56 -13.76
N PHE A 336 9.80 -0.75 -14.43
CA PHE A 336 11.15 -1.17 -14.84
C PHE A 336 12.20 -0.16 -14.41
N ALA A 337 13.42 -0.65 -14.15
CA ALA A 337 14.59 0.16 -13.87
C ALA A 337 15.84 -0.52 -14.43
N GLU A 338 16.74 0.27 -15.02
CA GLU A 338 18.10 -0.18 -15.27
C GLU A 338 18.91 -0.12 -13.98
N LEU A 339 19.54 -1.24 -13.61
CA LEU A 339 20.41 -1.34 -12.44
C LEU A 339 21.87 -1.63 -12.80
N GLU A 340 22.13 -2.19 -13.99
CA GLU A 340 23.47 -2.51 -14.45
C GLU A 340 24.01 -1.35 -15.32
N LYS A 341 25.25 -0.94 -15.05
CA LYS A 341 25.91 0.12 -15.82
C LYS A 341 26.50 -0.48 -17.09
N LEU A 342 25.85 -0.25 -18.23
CA LEU A 342 26.38 -0.58 -19.55
C LEU A 342 27.76 0.08 -19.75
N LYS A 343 28.69 -0.65 -20.38
CA LYS A 343 29.94 -0.08 -20.88
C LYS A 343 29.66 0.79 -22.11
N ALA A 344 30.60 1.66 -22.46
CA ALA A 344 30.46 2.60 -23.58
C ALA A 344 30.28 1.93 -24.97
N ASN A 345 30.53 0.63 -25.07
CA ASN A 345 30.38 -0.20 -26.27
C ASN A 345 29.22 -1.20 -26.18
N GLU A 346 28.40 -1.15 -25.13
CA GLU A 346 27.26 -2.04 -24.92
C GLU A 346 25.95 -1.28 -25.23
N SER A 347 25.13 -1.86 -26.11
CA SER A 347 23.77 -1.42 -26.41
C SER A 347 22.82 -2.61 -26.27
N ARG A 348 21.54 -2.34 -26.02
CA ARG A 348 20.49 -3.36 -25.88
C ARG A 348 19.82 -3.65 -27.20
#